data_AF-A0A842N9W1-F1
#
_entry.id   AF-A0A842N9W1-F1
#
_cell.length_a   1.000
_cell.length_b   1.000
_cell.length_c   1.000
_cell.angle_alpha   90.00
_cell.angle_beta   90.00
_cell.angle_gamma   90.00
#
_symmetry.space_group_name_H-M   'P 1'
#
loop_
_entity.id
_entity.type
_entity.pdbx_description
1 polymer ?
#
loop_
_entity_poly.entity_id
_entity_poly.type
_entity_poly.pdbx_seq_one_letter_code
_entity_poly.pdbx_strand_id
1 'polypeptide(L)'
;MSKTLTVKTIPILRMDCPTCIPLLEKEVAKLEGVETVRGGYMSKILRVTYDPGVTQLAEIEAAVERVGYRIAYKKYPGALSRLRGFLKKEAEVELSSLTDSDFPGKVLHASRTAVVLFSSPTCPTCRVFKPGFLALADKLGGEADFFEMDIEATETWRDYDILSIPQVIIFRAGKVSERFTAMPVAAEIEKALGA
;
A
#
# COMPACT_ATOMS: atom_id res chain seq x y z
N MET A 1 -1.52 11.40 42.91
CA MET A 1 -2.18 11.70 41.63
C MET A 1 -3.36 10.76 41.51
N SER A 2 -4.59 11.28 41.45
CA SER A 2 -5.79 10.42 41.36
C SER A 2 -5.89 9.83 39.96
N LYS A 3 -5.75 8.51 39.85
CA LYS A 3 -5.96 7.75 38.61
C LYS A 3 -7.40 7.92 38.17
N THR A 4 -7.64 8.57 37.02
CA THR A 4 -9.02 8.76 36.50
C THR A 4 -9.37 7.57 35.64
N LEU A 5 -10.07 6.60 36.20
CA LEU A 5 -10.46 5.39 35.48
C LEU A 5 -11.76 5.62 34.69
N THR A 6 -11.73 5.29 33.41
CA THR A 6 -12.88 5.31 32.51
C THR A 6 -13.35 3.89 32.23
N VAL A 7 -14.66 3.66 32.32
CA VAL A 7 -15.28 2.37 31.99
C VAL A 7 -15.90 2.44 30.60
N LYS A 8 -15.50 1.53 29.71
CA LYS A 8 -16.08 1.38 28.38
C LYS A 8 -16.71 0.00 28.22
N THR A 9 -17.89 0.00 27.61
CA THR A 9 -18.61 -1.19 27.18
C THR A 9 -18.45 -1.33 25.67
N ILE A 10 -17.83 -2.42 25.21
CA ILE A 10 -17.53 -2.68 23.80
C ILE A 10 -18.36 -3.91 23.37
N PRO A 11 -19.35 -3.76 22.48
CA PRO A 11 -20.13 -4.89 21.98
C PRO A 11 -19.31 -5.66 20.95
N ILE A 12 -19.16 -6.96 21.15
CA ILE A 12 -18.33 -7.84 20.31
C ILE A 12 -19.22 -8.77 19.49
N LEU A 13 -18.99 -8.80 18.18
CA LEU A 13 -19.66 -9.70 17.26
C LEU A 13 -19.08 -11.11 17.37
N ARG A 14 -19.96 -12.12 17.32
CA ARG A 14 -19.62 -13.56 17.33
C ARG A 14 -18.82 -14.01 18.56
N MET A 15 -19.13 -13.45 19.73
CA MET A 15 -18.62 -13.91 21.03
C MET A 15 -19.42 -15.12 21.55
N ASP A 16 -19.48 -16.19 20.76
CA ASP A 16 -20.35 -17.35 21.02
C ASP A 16 -19.61 -18.53 21.68
N CYS A 17 -18.31 -18.38 22.00
CA CYS A 17 -17.50 -19.45 22.57
C CYS A 17 -16.98 -19.07 23.98
N PRO A 18 -17.39 -19.77 25.06
CA PRO A 18 -16.99 -19.45 26.43
C PRO A 18 -15.49 -19.67 26.69
N THR A 19 -14.83 -20.51 25.89
CA THR A 19 -13.39 -20.78 26.02
C THR A 19 -12.52 -19.71 25.36
N CYS A 20 -13.09 -18.88 24.49
CA CYS A 20 -12.33 -17.84 23.79
C CYS A 20 -12.31 -16.49 24.55
N ILE A 21 -13.22 -16.27 25.50
CA ILE A 21 -13.25 -15.05 26.31
C ILE A 21 -11.97 -14.85 27.14
N PRO A 22 -11.47 -15.85 27.88
CA PRO A 22 -10.28 -15.64 28.71
C PRO A 22 -9.05 -15.24 27.89
N LEU A 23 -8.96 -15.68 26.62
CA LEU A 23 -7.89 -15.27 25.71
C LEU A 23 -8.00 -13.78 25.36
N LEU A 24 -9.22 -13.31 25.04
CA LEU A 24 -9.48 -11.90 24.77
C LEU A 24 -9.20 -11.02 25.99
N GLU A 25 -9.67 -11.43 27.17
CA GLU A 25 -9.43 -10.71 28.42
C GLU A 25 -7.93 -10.60 28.72
N LYS A 26 -7.20 -11.71 28.58
CA LYS A 26 -5.75 -11.75 28.79
C LYS A 26 -5.00 -10.83 27.84
N GLU A 27 -5.41 -10.73 26.58
CA GLU A 27 -4.73 -9.88 25.61
C GLU A 27 -4.97 -8.39 25.86
N VAL A 28 -6.21 -8.01 26.21
CA VAL A 28 -6.55 -6.61 26.52
C VAL A 28 -5.95 -6.20 27.87
N ALA A 29 -5.86 -7.11 28.84
CA ALA A 29 -5.26 -6.83 30.15
C ALA A 29 -3.74 -6.60 30.11
N LYS A 30 -3.05 -6.96 29.02
CA LYS A 30 -1.62 -6.65 28.83
C LYS A 30 -1.37 -5.19 28.44
N LEU A 31 -2.39 -4.47 27.98
CA LEU A 31 -2.23 -3.08 27.60
C LEU A 31 -1.93 -2.24 28.84
N GLU A 32 -0.89 -1.42 28.76
CA GLU A 32 -0.55 -0.48 29.81
C GLU A 32 -1.73 0.49 30.01
N GLY A 33 -2.07 0.81 31.26
CA GLY A 33 -3.22 1.66 31.56
C GLY A 33 -4.57 0.94 31.64
N VAL A 34 -4.68 -0.35 31.28
CA VAL A 34 -5.87 -1.16 31.52
C VAL A 34 -5.87 -1.70 32.97
N GLU A 35 -6.94 -1.45 33.71
CA GLU A 35 -7.10 -1.88 35.10
C GLU A 35 -7.88 -3.19 35.20
N THR A 36 -9.03 -3.28 34.52
CA THR A 36 -9.87 -4.48 34.53
C THR A 36 -10.51 -4.73 33.18
N VAL A 37 -10.65 -6.01 32.83
CA VAL A 37 -11.34 -6.46 31.61
C VAL A 37 -12.25 -7.62 31.99
N ARG A 38 -13.52 -7.55 31.57
CA ARG A 38 -14.49 -8.65 31.74
C ARG A 38 -15.35 -8.83 30.49
N GLY A 39 -15.32 -10.02 29.92
CA GLY A 39 -16.14 -10.43 28.79
C GLY A 39 -17.37 -11.22 29.24
N GLY A 40 -18.53 -10.92 28.67
CA GLY A 40 -19.74 -11.73 28.83
C GLY A 40 -20.14 -12.33 27.49
N TYR A 41 -20.01 -13.65 27.30
CA TYR A 41 -20.43 -14.31 26.05
C TYR A 41 -21.95 -14.21 25.88
N MET A 42 -22.70 -14.34 26.97
CA MET A 42 -24.17 -14.22 26.97
C MET A 42 -24.62 -12.83 26.53
N SER A 43 -23.98 -11.78 27.06
CA SER A 43 -24.31 -10.39 26.74
C SER A 43 -23.58 -9.85 25.50
N LYS A 44 -22.61 -10.60 24.97
CA LYS A 44 -21.75 -10.23 23.82
C LYS A 44 -21.02 -8.90 24.02
N ILE A 45 -20.59 -8.66 25.25
CA ILE A 45 -20.02 -7.37 25.67
C ILE A 45 -18.68 -7.61 26.37
N LEU A 46 -17.69 -6.79 26.02
CA LEU A 46 -16.44 -6.63 26.75
C LEU A 46 -16.50 -5.32 27.54
N ARG A 47 -16.43 -5.39 28.87
CA ARG A 47 -16.31 -4.22 29.74
C ARG A 47 -14.85 -4.02 30.11
N VAL A 48 -14.31 -2.85 29.80
CA VAL A 48 -12.91 -2.48 30.05
C VAL A 48 -12.87 -1.23 30.93
N THR A 49 -12.08 -1.27 31.99
CA THR A 49 -11.76 -0.10 32.82
C THR A 49 -10.31 0.28 32.54
N TYR A 50 -10.06 1.51 32.12
CA TYR A 50 -8.72 1.95 31.71
C TYR A 50 -8.48 3.41 32.08
N ASP A 51 -7.21 3.80 32.12
CA ASP A 51 -6.77 5.18 32.31
C ASP A 51 -6.61 5.87 30.94
N PRO A 52 -7.45 6.85 30.58
CA PRO A 52 -7.37 7.57 29.31
C PRO A 52 -6.12 8.46 29.20
N GLY A 53 -5.39 8.68 30.30
CA GLY A 53 -4.09 9.36 30.28
C GLY A 53 -2.93 8.46 29.84
N VAL A 54 -3.12 7.13 29.85
CA VAL A 54 -2.09 6.13 29.53
C VAL A 54 -2.44 5.34 28.26
N THR A 55 -3.70 4.91 28.10
CA THR A 55 -4.14 4.16 26.92
C THR A 55 -5.43 4.73 26.36
N GLN A 56 -5.55 4.68 25.04
CA GLN A 56 -6.72 5.17 24.34
C GLN A 56 -7.66 4.04 23.98
N LEU A 57 -8.96 4.36 23.87
CA LEU A 57 -9.97 3.41 23.41
C LEU A 57 -9.57 2.75 22.08
N ALA A 58 -8.94 3.48 21.16
CA ALA A 58 -8.47 2.95 19.89
C ALA A 58 -7.45 1.81 20.03
N GLU A 59 -6.58 1.86 21.04
CA GLU A 59 -5.57 0.82 21.31
C GLU A 59 -6.22 -0.44 21.88
N ILE A 60 -7.20 -0.26 22.77
CA ILE A 60 -8.04 -1.33 23.31
C ILE A 60 -8.82 -2.01 22.19
N GLU A 61 -9.46 -1.24 21.31
CA GLU A 61 -10.17 -1.76 20.13
C GLU A 61 -9.24 -2.52 19.19
N ALA A 62 -8.02 -2.02 18.98
CA ALA A 62 -7.02 -2.69 18.16
C ALA A 62 -6.56 -4.02 18.79
N ALA A 63 -6.44 -4.10 20.11
CA ALA A 63 -6.13 -5.36 20.80
C ALA A 63 -7.24 -6.40 20.64
N VAL A 64 -8.50 -5.97 20.75
CA VAL A 64 -9.66 -6.83 20.48
C VAL A 64 -9.63 -7.37 19.05
N GLU A 65 -9.29 -6.52 18.07
CA GLU A 65 -9.18 -6.91 16.66
C GLU A 65 -8.01 -7.84 16.38
N ARG A 66 -6.87 -7.69 17.09
CA ARG A 66 -5.70 -8.58 16.98
C ARG A 66 -6.01 -10.02 17.38
N VAL A 67 -6.94 -10.22 18.32
CA VAL A 67 -7.43 -11.56 18.71
C VAL A 67 -8.42 -12.13 17.66
N GLY A 68 -8.84 -11.32 16.69
CA GLY A 68 -9.74 -11.74 15.60
C GLY A 68 -11.22 -11.45 15.88
N TYR A 69 -11.54 -10.77 16.97
CA TYR A 69 -12.89 -10.31 17.25
C TYR A 69 -13.25 -9.07 16.45
N ARG A 70 -14.56 -8.86 16.25
CA ARG A 70 -15.10 -7.67 15.58
C ARG A 70 -15.98 -6.90 16.55
N ILE A 71 -15.97 -5.58 16.48
CA ILE A 71 -16.69 -4.66 17.35
C ILE A 71 -17.95 -4.16 16.64
N ALA A 72 -19.12 -4.30 17.25
CA ALA A 72 -20.41 -4.12 16.58
C ALA A 72 -20.61 -2.74 15.93
N TYR A 73 -20.04 -1.68 16.52
CA TYR A 73 -20.15 -0.32 16.00
C TYR A 73 -19.06 0.05 14.97
N LYS A 74 -18.05 -0.80 14.76
CA LYS A 74 -17.02 -0.57 13.73
C LYS A 74 -17.48 -1.14 12.40
N LYS A 75 -17.33 -0.34 11.35
CA LYS A 75 -17.55 -0.78 9.97
C LYS A 75 -16.35 -1.60 9.54
N TYR A 76 -16.54 -2.91 9.40
CA TYR A 76 -15.50 -3.77 8.84
C TYR A 76 -15.67 -3.86 7.33
N PRO A 77 -14.55 -3.86 6.58
CA PRO A 77 -14.60 -4.25 5.18
C PRO A 77 -15.24 -5.65 5.09
N GLY A 78 -16.38 -5.74 4.40
CA GLY A 78 -17.05 -7.01 4.09
C GLY A 78 -16.16 -7.92 3.25
N ALA A 79 -16.60 -9.16 3.01
CA ALA A 79 -15.87 -10.06 2.10
C ALA A 79 -15.63 -9.43 0.72
N LEU A 80 -16.56 -8.60 0.24
CA LEU A 80 -16.40 -7.77 -0.96
C LEU A 80 -15.30 -6.72 -0.85
N SER A 81 -15.05 -6.18 0.34
CA SER A 81 -13.92 -5.28 0.57
C SER A 81 -12.60 -5.99 0.85
N ARG A 82 -12.61 -7.32 1.09
CA ARG A 82 -11.42 -8.20 1.04
C ARG A 82 -11.12 -8.72 -0.36
N LEU A 83 -12.14 -8.89 -1.21
CA LEU A 83 -11.96 -9.03 -2.66
C LEU A 83 -11.41 -7.73 -3.26
N ARG A 84 -11.92 -6.57 -2.82
CA ARG A 84 -11.21 -5.28 -3.02
C ARG A 84 -9.93 -5.16 -2.21
N GLY A 85 -9.70 -5.97 -1.18
CA GLY A 85 -8.51 -5.94 -0.33
C GLY A 85 -7.32 -6.67 -0.95
N PHE A 86 -7.57 -7.68 -1.79
CA PHE A 86 -6.62 -8.16 -2.79
C PHE A 86 -6.32 -7.10 -3.86
N LEU A 87 -7.21 -6.13 -4.05
CA LEU A 87 -7.08 -5.03 -5.01
C LEU A 87 -6.74 -3.67 -4.36
N LYS A 88 -6.45 -3.61 -3.04
CA LYS A 88 -6.30 -2.33 -2.32
C LYS A 88 -5.71 -2.47 -0.91
N LYS A 89 -4.44 -2.86 -0.81
CA LYS A 89 -3.53 -2.52 0.32
C LYS A 89 -2.13 -2.99 -0.08
N GLU A 90 -1.11 -2.18 -0.27
CA GLU A 90 -0.78 -0.84 0.22
C GLU A 90 -0.69 0.15 -0.94
N ALA A 91 -0.54 1.47 -0.71
CA ALA A 91 -0.57 2.50 -1.75
C ALA A 91 0.17 2.08 -3.03
N GLU A 92 -0.59 1.72 -4.06
CA GLU A 92 -0.05 1.29 -5.33
C GLU A 92 0.44 2.56 -6.00
N VAL A 93 1.75 2.81 -5.92
CA VAL A 93 2.42 3.50 -7.01
C VAL A 93 2.20 2.59 -8.20
N GLU A 94 1.18 2.92 -8.99
CA GLU A 94 0.97 2.33 -10.29
C GLU A 94 1.69 3.27 -11.26
N LEU A 95 2.54 2.72 -12.13
CA LEU A 95 3.13 3.54 -13.19
C LEU A 95 1.98 4.11 -14.00
N SER A 96 1.99 5.42 -14.16
CA SER A 96 1.00 6.01 -15.05
C SER A 96 1.22 5.45 -16.46
N SER A 97 0.21 4.76 -16.98
CA SER A 97 0.28 4.16 -18.30
C SER A 97 0.33 5.26 -19.37
N LEU A 98 1.19 5.05 -20.35
CA LEU A 98 1.47 5.97 -21.42
C LEU A 98 0.88 5.41 -22.72
N THR A 99 -0.15 6.07 -23.21
CA THR A 99 -0.79 5.78 -24.50
C THR A 99 -0.13 6.61 -25.61
N ASP A 100 -0.42 6.27 -26.87
CA ASP A 100 0.07 7.03 -28.02
C ASP A 100 -0.40 8.49 -28.00
N SER A 101 -1.61 8.76 -27.52
CA SER A 101 -2.16 10.12 -27.40
C SER A 101 -1.59 10.91 -26.22
N ASP A 102 -1.19 10.22 -25.15
CA ASP A 102 -0.58 10.84 -23.97
C ASP A 102 0.90 11.19 -24.17
N PHE A 103 1.62 10.37 -24.96
CA PHE A 103 3.08 10.45 -25.08
C PHE A 103 3.59 11.85 -25.48
N PRO A 104 3.03 12.55 -26.50
CA PRO A 104 3.50 13.88 -26.85
C PRO A 104 3.39 14.87 -25.69
N GLY A 105 2.27 14.86 -24.96
CA GLY A 105 2.04 15.78 -23.85
C GLY A 105 2.88 15.46 -22.63
N LYS A 106 2.96 14.18 -22.25
CA LYS A 106 3.61 13.73 -20.99
C LYS A 106 5.12 13.51 -21.13
N VAL A 107 5.65 13.36 -22.34
CA VAL A 107 7.08 13.09 -22.59
C VAL A 107 7.71 14.14 -23.49
N LEU A 108 7.17 14.38 -24.69
CA LEU A 108 7.81 15.27 -25.68
C LEU A 108 7.72 16.76 -25.32
N HIS A 109 6.61 17.16 -24.71
CA HIS A 109 6.34 18.54 -24.33
C HIS A 109 6.46 18.79 -22.81
N ALA A 110 6.90 17.78 -22.06
CA ALA A 110 7.06 17.87 -20.62
C ALA A 110 8.30 18.69 -20.25
N SER A 111 8.15 19.54 -19.22
CA SER A 111 9.26 20.27 -18.62
C SER A 111 10.06 19.42 -17.63
N ARG A 112 9.44 18.37 -17.07
CA ARG A 112 10.07 17.42 -16.16
C ARG A 112 10.74 16.28 -16.93
N THR A 113 11.77 15.69 -16.34
CA THR A 113 12.42 14.49 -16.88
C THR A 113 11.42 13.33 -16.84
N ALA A 114 11.26 12.61 -17.95
CA ALA A 114 10.39 11.44 -18.02
C ALA A 114 11.21 10.15 -18.14
N VAL A 115 10.93 9.17 -17.29
CA VAL A 115 11.53 7.83 -17.32
C VAL A 115 10.47 6.86 -17.78
N VAL A 116 10.65 6.28 -18.98
CA VAL A 116 9.66 5.42 -19.61
C VAL A 116 10.16 3.98 -19.60
N LEU A 117 9.38 3.09 -18.97
CA LEU A 117 9.54 1.64 -19.06
C LEU A 117 8.69 1.11 -20.23
N PHE A 118 9.35 0.57 -21.25
CA PHE A 118 8.71 -0.20 -22.32
C PHE A 118 8.57 -1.66 -21.87
N SER A 119 7.34 -2.14 -21.82
CA SER A 119 6.93 -3.38 -21.15
C SER A 119 5.83 -4.09 -21.93
N SER A 120 5.47 -5.30 -21.50
CA SER A 120 4.20 -5.93 -21.86
C SER A 120 3.68 -6.80 -20.71
N PRO A 121 2.35 -6.95 -20.56
CA PRO A 121 1.73 -7.76 -19.51
C PRO A 121 1.98 -9.26 -19.70
N THR A 122 2.27 -9.71 -20.93
CA THR A 122 2.53 -11.11 -21.25
C THR A 122 4.00 -11.50 -21.07
N CYS A 123 4.90 -10.54 -20.83
CA CYS A 123 6.33 -10.78 -20.66
C CYS A 123 6.70 -11.17 -19.21
N PRO A 124 7.21 -12.38 -18.94
CA PRO A 124 7.61 -12.80 -17.60
C PRO A 124 8.70 -11.91 -16.98
N THR A 125 9.70 -11.53 -17.77
CA THR A 125 10.82 -10.69 -17.30
C THR A 125 10.34 -9.29 -16.93
N CYS A 126 9.40 -8.71 -17.68
CA CYS A 126 8.78 -7.43 -17.33
C CYS A 126 8.08 -7.51 -15.97
N ARG A 127 7.34 -8.59 -15.71
CA ARG A 127 6.66 -8.79 -14.41
C ARG A 127 7.63 -8.88 -13.23
N VAL A 128 8.83 -9.43 -13.43
CA VAL A 128 9.87 -9.50 -12.39
C VAL A 128 10.53 -8.14 -12.18
N PHE A 129 10.75 -7.36 -13.24
CA PHE A 129 11.40 -6.06 -13.18
C PHE A 129 10.50 -4.96 -12.57
N LYS A 130 9.21 -4.97 -12.93
CA LYS A 130 8.25 -3.91 -12.63
C LYS A 130 8.16 -3.52 -11.14
N PRO A 131 8.14 -4.44 -10.16
CA PRO A 131 8.11 -4.06 -8.74
C PRO A 131 9.33 -3.22 -8.30
N GLY A 132 10.53 -3.54 -8.82
CA GLY A 132 11.73 -2.75 -8.52
C GLY A 132 11.68 -1.36 -9.15
N PHE A 133 11.18 -1.27 -10.39
CA PHE A 133 10.98 0.01 -11.07
C PHE A 133 9.89 0.86 -10.39
N LEU A 134 8.85 0.23 -9.85
CA LEU A 134 7.83 0.90 -9.05
C LEU A 134 8.36 1.48 -7.74
N ALA A 135 9.16 0.71 -7.02
CA ALA A 135 9.83 1.20 -5.82
C ALA A 135 10.75 2.40 -6.13
N LEU A 136 11.39 2.38 -7.30
CA LEU A 136 12.21 3.50 -7.76
C LEU A 136 11.36 4.72 -8.11
N ALA A 137 10.22 4.53 -8.79
CA ALA A 137 9.29 5.60 -9.12
C ALA A 137 8.72 6.28 -7.86
N ASP A 138 8.40 5.50 -6.82
CA ASP A 138 7.97 6.03 -5.51
C ASP A 138 9.07 6.88 -4.87
N LYS A 139 10.31 6.37 -4.88
CA LYS A 139 11.48 7.06 -4.31
C LYS A 139 11.80 8.37 -5.05
N LEU A 140 11.73 8.38 -6.38
CA LEU A 140 12.23 9.46 -7.23
C LEU A 140 11.14 10.31 -7.89
N GLY A 141 9.87 10.13 -7.54
CA GLY A 141 8.75 10.86 -8.13
C GLY A 141 8.81 12.39 -7.95
N GLY A 142 9.62 12.89 -7.02
CA GLY A 142 9.91 14.33 -6.89
C GLY A 142 10.79 14.86 -8.04
N GLU A 143 11.68 14.03 -8.57
CA GLU A 143 12.77 14.41 -9.48
C GLU A 143 12.47 14.11 -10.95
N ALA A 144 11.74 13.03 -11.20
CA ALA A 144 11.32 12.62 -12.54
C ALA A 144 9.94 11.99 -12.53
N ASP A 145 9.27 12.02 -13.69
CA ASP A 145 7.99 11.37 -13.90
C ASP A 145 8.20 9.98 -14.49
N PHE A 146 7.64 8.96 -13.86
CA PHE A 146 7.81 7.56 -14.26
C PHE A 146 6.55 7.05 -14.97
N PHE A 147 6.76 6.44 -16.14
CA PHE A 147 5.70 5.96 -17.01
C PHE A 147 5.95 4.52 -17.43
N GLU A 148 4.88 3.81 -17.77
CA GLU A 148 4.94 2.53 -18.47
C GLU A 148 4.26 2.64 -19.82
N MET A 149 4.92 2.19 -20.88
CA MET A 149 4.33 2.01 -22.20
C MET A 149 4.23 0.53 -22.51
N ASP A 150 3.00 0.04 -22.71
CA ASP A 150 2.74 -1.33 -23.14
C ASP A 150 2.90 -1.44 -24.67
N ILE A 151 3.89 -2.20 -25.11
CA ILE A 151 4.21 -2.35 -26.54
C ILE A 151 3.14 -3.14 -27.31
N GLU A 152 2.30 -3.91 -26.63
CA GLU A 152 1.18 -4.64 -27.24
C GLU A 152 -0.04 -3.75 -27.49
N ALA A 153 -0.16 -2.66 -26.71
CA ALA A 153 -1.32 -1.76 -26.74
C ALA A 153 -1.03 -0.39 -27.39
N THR A 154 0.23 -0.13 -27.79
CA THR A 154 0.67 1.16 -28.33
C THR A 154 1.59 0.99 -29.54
N GLU A 155 1.85 2.08 -30.25
CA GLU A 155 2.69 2.09 -31.47
C GLU A 155 3.90 3.03 -31.38
N THR A 156 3.83 4.07 -30.54
CA THR A 156 4.85 5.13 -30.40
C THR A 156 6.24 4.59 -30.11
N TRP A 157 6.34 3.46 -29.42
CA TRP A 157 7.61 2.79 -29.12
C TRP A 157 8.42 2.41 -30.37
N ARG A 158 7.78 2.25 -31.54
CA ARG A 158 8.46 1.86 -32.79
C ARG A 158 9.42 2.91 -33.30
N ASP A 159 9.18 4.18 -33.00
CA ASP A 159 10.07 5.28 -33.36
C ASP A 159 11.33 5.34 -32.47
N TYR A 160 11.40 4.49 -31.45
CA TYR A 160 12.47 4.46 -30.46
C TYR A 160 13.27 3.16 -30.50
N ASP A 161 13.36 2.44 -31.62
CA ASP A 161 14.25 1.28 -31.78
C ASP A 161 14.24 0.30 -30.58
N ILE A 162 13.05 0.03 -30.03
CA ILE A 162 12.91 -0.90 -28.90
C ILE A 162 13.02 -2.33 -29.45
N LEU A 163 14.19 -2.94 -29.24
CA LEU A 163 14.50 -4.29 -29.77
C LEU A 163 14.14 -5.41 -28.78
N SER A 164 14.04 -5.09 -27.49
CA SER A 164 13.71 -6.04 -26.42
C SER A 164 13.05 -5.33 -25.25
N ILE A 165 12.28 -6.10 -24.47
CA ILE A 165 11.64 -5.65 -23.23
C ILE A 165 12.02 -6.58 -22.06
N PRO A 166 12.06 -6.08 -20.81
CA PRO A 166 11.85 -4.68 -20.41
C PRO A 166 13.00 -3.76 -20.83
N GLN A 167 12.69 -2.57 -21.33
CA GLN A 167 13.68 -1.53 -21.69
C GLN A 167 13.28 -0.18 -21.09
N VAL A 168 14.27 0.58 -20.61
CA VAL A 168 14.08 1.89 -19.99
C VAL A 168 14.78 2.98 -20.81
N ILE A 169 14.07 4.09 -21.07
CA ILE A 169 14.61 5.28 -21.71
C ILE A 169 14.31 6.50 -20.84
N ILE A 170 15.30 7.40 -20.70
CA ILE A 170 15.15 8.68 -20.01
C ILE A 170 15.06 9.80 -21.02
N PHE A 171 13.98 10.58 -20.94
CA PHE A 171 13.71 11.75 -21.75
C PHE A 171 13.91 13.03 -20.95
N ARG A 172 14.65 13.99 -21.52
CA ARG A 172 14.84 15.34 -20.97
C ARG A 172 14.46 16.36 -22.02
N ALA A 173 13.54 17.27 -21.68
CA ALA A 173 13.01 18.29 -22.60
C ALA A 173 12.57 17.68 -23.95
N GLY A 174 11.86 16.53 -23.88
CA GLY A 174 11.34 15.81 -25.03
C GLY A 174 12.36 15.06 -25.89
N LYS A 175 13.63 14.98 -25.48
CA LYS A 175 14.68 14.24 -26.21
C LYS A 175 15.18 13.06 -25.41
N VAL A 176 15.54 11.98 -26.10
CA VAL A 176 16.23 10.83 -25.50
C VAL A 176 17.58 11.30 -24.96
N SER A 177 17.78 11.14 -23.66
CA SER A 177 19.02 11.51 -22.97
C SER A 177 19.84 10.30 -22.51
N GLU A 178 19.18 9.18 -22.20
CA GLU A 178 19.82 7.93 -21.82
C GLU A 178 18.96 6.75 -22.29
N ARG A 179 19.60 5.65 -22.70
CA ARG A 179 18.92 4.41 -23.10
C ARG A 179 19.64 3.22 -22.50
N PHE A 180 18.93 2.46 -21.69
CA PHE A 180 19.42 1.21 -21.16
C PHE A 180 19.11 0.07 -22.15
N THR A 181 20.13 -0.49 -22.78
CA THR A 181 20.01 -1.64 -23.70
C THR A 181 19.90 -2.98 -22.98
N ALA A 182 20.31 -3.01 -21.71
CA ALA A 182 20.08 -4.11 -20.78
C ALA A 182 19.17 -3.64 -19.64
N MET A 183 18.64 -4.59 -18.87
CA MET A 183 17.82 -4.31 -17.70
C MET A 183 18.67 -3.60 -16.62
N PRO A 184 18.45 -2.30 -16.36
CA PRO A 184 19.28 -1.56 -15.43
C PRO A 184 18.92 -1.87 -13.98
N VAL A 185 19.88 -1.76 -13.06
CA VAL A 185 19.58 -1.73 -11.63
C VAL A 185 19.20 -0.31 -11.18
N ALA A 186 18.49 -0.18 -10.05
CA ALA A 186 18.02 1.12 -9.54
C ALA A 186 19.13 2.18 -9.46
N ALA A 187 20.32 1.80 -8.99
CA ALA A 187 21.46 2.70 -8.86
C ALA A 187 21.95 3.29 -10.20
N GLU A 188 21.78 2.56 -11.32
CA GLU A 188 22.15 3.06 -12.65
C GLU A 188 21.17 4.13 -13.13
N ILE A 189 19.87 3.95 -12.85
CA ILE A 189 18.85 4.94 -13.18
C ILE A 189 19.02 6.19 -12.28
N GLU A 190 19.26 6.02 -10.98
CA GLU A 190 19.55 7.13 -10.04
C GLU A 190 20.72 7.98 -10.54
N LYS A 191 21.84 7.33 -10.86
CA LYS A 191 23.02 8.00 -11.40
C LYS A 191 22.73 8.72 -12.72
N ALA A 192 21.95 8.12 -13.62
CA ALA A 192 21.60 8.73 -14.89
C ALA A 192 20.68 9.94 -14.72
N LEU A 193 19.84 9.96 -13.68
CA LEU A 193 19.00 11.11 -13.30
C LEU A 193 19.81 12.22 -12.62
N GLY A 194 20.93 11.89 -11.99
CA GLY A 194 21.77 12.81 -11.22
C GLY A 194 21.40 12.86 -9.73
N ALA A 195 20.77 11.78 -9.23
CA ALA A 195 20.32 11.58 -7.86
C ALA A 195 21.38 10.83 -7.01
#